data_AF-A0AAD7T8L0-F1
#
_entry.id   AF-A0AAD7T8L0-F1
#
_cell.length_a   1.000
_cell.length_b   1.000
_cell.length_c   1.000
_cell.angle_alpha   90.00
_cell.angle_beta   90.00
_cell.angle_gamma   90.00
#
_symmetry.space_group_name_H-M   'P 1'
#
loop_
_entity.id
_entity.type
_entity.pdbx_description
1 polymer ?
#
loop_
_entity_poly.entity_id
_entity_poly.type
_entity_poly.pdbx_seq_one_letter_code
_entity_poly.pdbx_strand_id
1 'polypeptide(L)'
;MKMKRCQGEQPRDVRKMLLGALNLEREPRASGIGMASLRELWKAAFKATAHGSTKSEKVTGVSSTSTPDSPGINQLTNSTGMHCCQLVSEIFIKDLGWEDWIVYPESFTYTQCTACTPKMESTSTLCRAHSPHSKGDCCRPMSQALLPFLYLDEFNTVVISSVQLTQECGCRPGNEPHPLQT
;
A
#
# COMPACT_ATOMS: atom_id res chain seq x y z
N MET A 1 -10.31 5.73 22.79
CA MET A 1 -8.87 5.47 22.60
C MET A 1 -8.41 6.11 21.30
N LYS A 2 -7.46 7.06 21.34
CA LYS A 2 -6.85 7.63 20.12
C LYS A 2 -5.66 6.75 19.73
N MET A 3 -5.77 6.02 18.63
CA MET A 3 -4.64 5.31 18.04
C MET A 3 -3.65 6.37 17.52
N LYS A 4 -2.51 6.54 18.18
CA LYS A 4 -1.46 7.45 17.69
C LYS A 4 -0.80 6.77 16.48
N ARG A 5 -1.16 7.26 15.30
CA ARG A 5 -0.64 6.84 13.99
C ARG A 5 0.85 7.20 13.95
N CYS A 6 1.71 6.22 13.71
CA CYS A 6 3.13 6.47 13.46
C CYS A 6 3.24 7.34 12.19
N GLN A 7 4.14 8.34 12.21
CA GLN A 7 4.38 9.19 11.05
C GLN A 7 4.91 8.28 9.93
N GLY A 8 4.05 7.98 8.95
CA GLY A 8 4.45 7.33 7.71
C GLY A 8 5.39 8.24 6.92
N GLU A 9 6.05 7.67 5.91
CA GLU A 9 6.97 8.37 5.00
C GLU A 9 6.46 9.74 4.55
N GLN A 10 7.39 10.68 4.36
CA GLN A 10 7.04 12.00 3.83
C GLN A 10 6.55 11.84 2.38
N PRO A 11 5.63 12.69 1.90
CA PRO A 11 5.14 12.63 0.53
C PRO A 11 6.24 12.56 -0.56
N ARG A 12 7.44 13.09 -0.26
CA ARG A 12 8.61 13.04 -1.15
C ARG A 12 9.11 11.61 -1.43
N ASP A 13 9.08 10.73 -0.43
CA ASP A 13 9.58 9.36 -0.57
C ASP A 13 8.62 8.53 -1.44
N VAL A 14 7.31 8.73 -1.24
CA VAL A 14 6.25 8.13 -2.07
C VAL A 14 6.36 8.57 -3.53
N ARG A 15 6.61 9.86 -3.80
CA ARG A 15 6.81 10.36 -5.18
C ARG A 15 7.97 9.66 -5.87
N LYS A 16 9.13 9.57 -5.21
CA LYS A 16 10.32 8.93 -5.77
C LYS A 16 10.07 7.45 -6.07
N MET A 17 9.43 6.74 -5.14
CA MET A 17 9.07 5.33 -5.32
C MET A 17 8.14 5.15 -6.52
N LEU A 18 7.07 5.94 -6.63
CA LEU A 18 6.12 5.83 -7.74
C LEU A 18 6.76 6.16 -9.09
N LEU A 19 7.58 7.20 -9.20
CA LEU A 19 8.29 7.52 -10.44
C LEU A 19 9.16 6.34 -10.89
N GLY A 20 9.92 5.75 -9.96
CA GLY A 20 10.70 4.54 -10.24
C GLY A 20 9.84 3.36 -10.69
N ALA A 21 8.72 3.11 -10.01
CA ALA A 21 7.82 2.00 -10.36
C ALA A 21 7.09 2.20 -11.70
N LEU A 22 6.83 3.45 -12.09
CA LEU A 22 6.26 3.82 -13.39
C LEU A 22 7.32 3.91 -14.49
N ASN A 23 8.60 3.70 -14.17
CA ASN A 23 9.74 3.84 -15.06
C ASN A 23 9.85 5.25 -15.66
N LEU A 24 9.63 6.27 -14.82
CA LEU A 24 9.72 7.68 -15.16
C LEU A 24 10.92 8.31 -14.45
N GLU A 25 11.78 9.01 -15.19
CA GLU A 25 12.92 9.74 -14.58
C GLU A 25 12.47 10.98 -13.80
N ARG A 26 11.36 11.59 -14.22
CA ARG A 26 10.79 12.81 -13.63
C ARG A 26 9.29 12.91 -13.92
N GLU A 27 8.62 13.82 -13.21
CA GLU A 27 7.21 14.15 -13.44
C GLU A 27 6.99 14.66 -14.89
N PRO A 28 6.04 14.10 -15.67
CA PRO A 28 5.71 14.58 -17.01
C PRO A 28 5.23 16.04 -17.00
N ARG A 29 5.64 16.79 -18.02
CA ARG A 29 5.16 18.18 -18.24
C ARG A 29 3.88 18.18 -19.07
N ALA A 30 2.86 17.45 -18.61
CA ALA A 30 1.56 17.47 -19.26
C ALA A 30 0.92 18.86 -19.10
N SER A 31 0.14 19.27 -20.09
CA SER A 31 -0.45 20.63 -20.11
C SER A 31 -1.55 20.85 -19.06
N GLY A 32 -1.96 19.82 -18.31
CA GLY A 32 -3.03 19.86 -17.28
C GLY A 32 -4.45 20.15 -17.81
N ILE A 33 -4.57 20.79 -18.98
CA ILE A 33 -5.83 21.17 -19.61
C ILE A 33 -6.66 19.92 -19.94
N GLY A 34 -7.92 19.92 -19.50
CA GLY A 34 -8.87 18.85 -19.81
C GLY A 34 -8.72 17.58 -18.96
N MET A 35 -7.76 17.52 -18.03
CA MET A 35 -7.54 16.33 -17.20
C MET A 35 -8.73 15.97 -16.33
N ALA A 36 -9.44 16.95 -15.78
CA ALA A 36 -10.67 16.70 -15.01
C ALA A 36 -11.74 16.00 -15.86
N SER A 37 -11.95 16.45 -17.11
CA SER A 37 -12.88 15.81 -18.05
C SER A 37 -12.43 14.41 -18.44
N LEU A 38 -11.12 14.22 -18.65
CA LEU A 38 -10.54 12.92 -18.97
C LEU A 38 -10.76 11.93 -17.80
N ARG A 39 -10.57 12.37 -16.54
CA ARG A 39 -10.86 11.55 -15.36
C ARG A 39 -12.32 11.14 -15.30
N GLU A 40 -13.25 12.07 -15.49
CA GLU A 40 -14.68 11.75 -15.47
C GLU A 40 -15.06 10.76 -16.59
N LEU A 41 -14.49 10.91 -17.78
CA LEU A 41 -14.71 9.96 -18.88
C LEU A 41 -14.24 8.55 -18.51
N TRP A 42 -13.03 8.42 -17.97
CA TRP A 42 -12.50 7.13 -17.55
C TRP A 42 -13.27 6.52 -16.38
N LYS A 43 -13.67 7.35 -15.41
CA LYS A 43 -14.52 6.93 -14.28
C LYS A 43 -15.87 6.39 -14.76
N ALA A 44 -16.49 7.04 -15.74
CA ALA A 44 -17.73 6.58 -16.35
C ALA A 44 -17.52 5.25 -17.12
N ALA A 45 -16.44 5.14 -17.89
CA ALA A 45 -16.10 3.92 -18.63
C ALA A 45 -15.92 2.71 -17.70
N PHE A 46 -15.14 2.86 -16.62
CA PHE A 46 -14.93 1.79 -15.65
C PHE A 46 -16.21 1.36 -14.92
N LYS A 47 -17.07 2.32 -14.57
CA LYS A 47 -18.40 2.02 -13.99
C LYS A 47 -19.27 1.24 -14.97
N ALA A 48 -19.33 1.64 -16.24
CA ALA A 48 -20.12 0.95 -17.26
C ALA A 48 -19.66 -0.51 -17.47
N THR A 49 -18.35 -0.76 -17.46
CA THR A 49 -17.82 -2.13 -17.56
C THR A 49 -18.11 -2.98 -16.33
N ALA A 50 -18.15 -2.38 -15.13
CA ALA A 50 -18.51 -3.08 -13.90
C ALA A 50 -19.99 -3.51 -13.88
N HIS A 51 -20.89 -2.70 -14.46
CA HIS A 51 -22.32 -3.02 -14.56
C HIS A 51 -22.69 -3.99 -15.70
N GLY A 52 -21.77 -4.26 -16.63
CA GLY A 52 -21.97 -5.25 -17.70
C GLY A 52 -21.96 -6.71 -17.22
N SER A 53 -21.59 -6.96 -15.96
CA SER A 53 -21.46 -8.31 -15.37
C SER A 53 -22.52 -8.59 -14.30
N THR A 54 -23.82 -8.41 -14.60
CA THR A 54 -24.91 -8.97 -13.78
C THR A 54 -26.16 -9.30 -14.60
N LYS A 55 -26.18 -10.52 -15.16
CA LYS A 55 -27.40 -11.34 -15.28
C LYS A 55 -27.05 -12.77 -14.82
N SER A 56 -27.27 -13.05 -13.55
CA SER A 56 -27.56 -14.39 -13.05
C SER A 56 -28.33 -14.26 -11.75
N GLU A 57 -29.19 -15.22 -11.52
CA GLU A 57 -30.47 -15.07 -10.85
C GLU A 57 -30.41 -15.10 -9.32
N LYS A 58 -31.48 -14.52 -8.78
CA LYS A 58 -31.91 -14.48 -7.40
C LYS A 58 -32.05 -15.91 -6.82
N VAL A 59 -31.33 -16.21 -5.73
CA VAL A 59 -31.75 -17.25 -4.78
C VAL A 59 -31.86 -16.63 -3.38
N THR A 60 -33.09 -16.66 -2.89
CA THR A 60 -33.54 -16.30 -1.55
C THR A 60 -33.21 -17.45 -0.60
N GLY A 61 -32.64 -17.21 0.59
CA GLY A 61 -32.59 -18.27 1.61
C GLY A 61 -31.71 -18.06 2.84
N VAL A 62 -32.35 -17.55 3.91
CA VAL A 62 -32.23 -17.94 5.33
C VAL A 62 -30.96 -17.56 6.14
N SER A 63 -31.27 -16.96 7.30
CA SER A 63 -30.43 -16.53 8.42
C SER A 63 -29.49 -17.58 9.00
N SER A 64 -28.32 -17.13 9.47
CA SER A 64 -27.59 -17.74 10.60
C SER A 64 -26.74 -16.68 11.31
N THR A 65 -27.09 -16.43 12.56
CA THR A 65 -26.35 -15.65 13.56
C THR A 65 -24.98 -16.28 13.80
N SER A 66 -23.90 -15.51 13.70
CA SER A 66 -22.61 -15.85 14.32
C SER A 66 -21.90 -14.59 14.83
N THR A 67 -21.32 -14.76 16.00
CA THR A 67 -20.79 -13.78 16.96
C THR A 67 -19.51 -13.08 16.47
N PRO A 68 -19.16 -11.90 17.03
CA PRO A 68 -17.92 -11.21 16.70
C PRO A 68 -16.73 -11.89 17.38
N ASP A 69 -15.90 -12.58 16.58
CA ASP A 69 -14.61 -13.07 17.03
C ASP A 69 -13.67 -11.89 17.30
N SER A 70 -13.22 -11.83 18.54
CA SER A 70 -12.18 -10.91 19.02
C SER A 70 -10.81 -11.32 18.46
N PRO A 71 -9.86 -10.36 18.38
CA PRO A 71 -8.58 -10.59 17.72
C PRO A 71 -7.69 -11.50 18.57
N GLY A 72 -7.19 -12.57 17.95
CA GLY A 72 -6.26 -13.52 18.55
C GLY A 72 -4.95 -12.85 18.97
N ILE A 73 -4.83 -12.55 20.26
CA ILE A 73 -3.55 -12.37 20.94
C ILE A 73 -2.94 -13.77 21.10
N ASN A 74 -1.92 -14.09 20.30
CA ASN A 74 -1.04 -15.22 20.57
C ASN A 74 0.41 -14.83 20.28
N GLN A 75 1.04 -14.15 21.24
CA GLN A 75 2.37 -14.55 21.72
C GLN A 75 2.77 -13.71 22.92
N LEU A 76 2.57 -14.28 24.11
CA LEU A 76 3.30 -13.90 25.30
C LEU A 76 4.66 -14.61 25.23
N THR A 77 5.63 -14.01 24.56
CA THR A 77 7.04 -14.31 24.80
C THR A 77 7.71 -13.03 25.26
N ASN A 78 8.40 -13.10 26.40
CA ASN A 78 9.18 -12.02 26.99
C ASN A 78 10.44 -11.79 26.14
N SER A 79 10.23 -11.41 24.89
CA SER A 79 11.24 -11.26 23.87
C SER A 79 11.53 -9.77 23.73
N THR A 80 12.72 -9.35 24.15
CA THR A 80 13.33 -8.04 23.83
C THR A 80 13.61 -7.86 22.32
N GLY A 81 12.86 -8.56 21.46
CA GLY A 81 13.06 -8.66 20.03
C GLY A 81 12.37 -7.53 19.25
N MET A 82 12.98 -7.15 18.13
CA MET A 82 12.38 -6.27 17.14
C MET A 82 11.10 -6.92 16.57
N HIS A 83 9.97 -6.21 16.63
CA HIS A 83 8.72 -6.62 16.00
C HIS A 83 8.62 -6.03 14.59
N CYS A 84 7.97 -6.74 13.67
CA CYS A 84 7.63 -6.19 12.35
C CYS A 84 6.36 -5.36 12.46
N CYS A 85 6.40 -4.13 11.94
CA CYS A 85 5.29 -3.20 11.90
C CYS A 85 4.86 -2.93 10.46
N GLN A 86 3.56 -2.76 10.29
CA GLN A 86 2.92 -2.32 9.06
C GLN A 86 2.36 -0.92 9.23
N LEU A 87 2.86 0.03 8.44
CA LEU A 87 2.37 1.40 8.38
C LEU A 87 1.51 1.57 7.13
N VAL A 88 0.20 1.76 7.32
CA VAL A 88 -0.75 1.92 6.22
C VAL A 88 -1.18 3.38 6.11
N SER A 89 -1.06 3.93 4.91
CA SER A 89 -1.52 5.29 4.58
C SER A 89 -2.32 5.26 3.29
N GLU A 90 -3.32 6.13 3.18
CA GLU A 90 -3.98 6.40 1.91
C GLU A 90 -3.29 7.61 1.27
N ILE A 91 -2.87 7.45 0.02
CA ILE A 91 -2.18 8.48 -0.76
C ILE A 91 -3.15 8.99 -1.81
N PHE A 92 -3.43 10.29 -1.80
CA PHE A 92 -4.22 10.94 -2.83
C PHE A 92 -3.30 11.56 -3.88
N ILE A 93 -3.61 11.37 -5.17
CA ILE A 93 -2.82 11.94 -6.27
C ILE A 93 -2.75 13.47 -6.21
N LYS A 94 -3.82 14.12 -5.72
CA LYS A 94 -3.86 15.56 -5.46
C LYS A 94 -2.83 16.02 -4.42
N ASP A 95 -2.58 15.23 -3.38
CA ASP A 95 -1.61 15.58 -2.34
C ASP A 95 -0.16 15.45 -2.86
N LEU A 96 0.03 14.68 -3.94
CA LEU A 96 1.27 14.63 -4.71
C LEU A 96 1.39 15.75 -5.74
N GLY A 97 0.31 16.51 -6.01
CA GLY A 97 0.28 17.52 -7.07
C GLY A 97 0.32 16.91 -8.47
N TRP A 98 -0.15 15.67 -8.62
CA TRP A 98 -0.05 14.91 -9.88
C TRP A 98 -1.36 14.88 -10.68
N GLU A 99 -2.29 15.76 -10.34
CA GLU A 99 -3.59 15.93 -11.03
C GLU A 99 -3.48 16.57 -12.43
N ASP A 100 -2.28 16.92 -12.88
CA ASP A 100 -2.10 17.43 -14.24
C ASP A 100 -1.70 16.31 -15.23
N TRP A 101 -1.34 15.13 -14.73
CA TRP A 101 -0.85 14.05 -15.58
C TRP A 101 -1.30 12.63 -15.18
N ILE A 102 -1.69 12.35 -13.93
CA ILE A 102 -2.28 11.04 -13.56
C ILE A 102 -3.80 11.09 -13.67
N VAL A 103 -4.37 10.19 -14.47
CA VAL A 103 -5.83 10.05 -14.65
C VAL A 103 -6.42 9.08 -13.63
N TYR A 104 -5.78 7.94 -13.40
CA TYR A 104 -6.21 6.93 -12.44
C TYR A 104 -4.98 6.29 -11.77
N PRO A 105 -5.04 5.92 -10.48
CA PRO A 105 -6.16 6.08 -9.55
C PRO A 105 -6.31 7.52 -9.01
N GLU A 106 -7.40 7.82 -8.28
CA GLU A 106 -7.55 9.08 -7.54
C GLU A 106 -6.82 9.02 -6.17
N SER A 107 -6.86 7.85 -5.54
CA SER A 107 -6.10 7.51 -4.33
C SER A 107 -5.69 6.04 -4.33
N PHE A 108 -4.71 5.69 -3.52
CA PHE A 108 -4.31 4.30 -3.30
C PHE A 108 -3.77 4.05 -1.89
N THR A 109 -3.86 2.80 -1.45
CA THR A 109 -3.29 2.36 -0.17
C THR A 109 -1.80 2.08 -0.34
N TYR A 110 -0.98 2.76 0.46
CA TYR A 110 0.46 2.55 0.55
C TYR A 110 0.81 1.90 1.90
N THR A 111 1.54 0.80 1.83
CA THR A 111 1.96 0.03 3.00
C THR A 111 3.47 0.00 3.09
N GLN A 112 4.01 0.49 4.20
CA GLN A 112 5.43 0.45 4.50
C GLN A 112 5.71 -0.59 5.61
N CYS A 113 6.72 -1.42 5.37
CA CYS A 113 7.22 -2.40 6.34
C CYS A 113 8.40 -1.81 7.11
N THR A 114 8.34 -1.85 8.44
CA THR A 114 9.42 -1.31 9.28
C THR A 114 9.61 -2.14 10.55
N ALA A 115 10.84 -2.18 11.05
CA ALA A 115 11.13 -2.77 12.36
C ALA A 115 10.73 -1.81 13.48
N CYS A 116 10.09 -2.34 14.52
CA CYS A 116 9.64 -1.62 15.70
C CYS A 116 10.22 -2.25 16.97
N THR A 117 10.64 -1.42 17.93
CA THR A 117 10.96 -1.88 19.29
C THR A 117 9.74 -1.73 20.20
N PRO A 118 9.33 -2.76 20.95
CA PRO A 118 8.31 -2.60 21.97
C PRO A 118 8.93 -1.77 23.11
N LYS A 119 8.48 -0.52 23.31
CA LYS A 119 8.88 0.23 24.50
C LYS A 119 7.90 -0.12 25.63
N MET A 120 8.42 -0.75 26.69
CA MET A 120 7.70 -0.90 27.95
C MET A 120 7.44 0.52 28.51
N GLU A 121 6.21 0.73 28.98
CA GLU A 121 5.65 1.96 29.57
C GLU A 121 5.10 3.06 28.62
N SER A 122 3.75 3.14 28.66
CA SER A 122 2.98 4.36 28.86
C SER A 122 3.02 5.45 27.78
N THR A 123 2.00 5.41 26.90
CA THR A 123 1.40 6.56 26.19
C THR A 123 2.16 7.27 25.05
N SER A 124 3.10 6.63 24.37
CA SER A 124 3.33 6.94 22.95
C SER A 124 4.12 5.84 22.26
N THR A 125 3.48 5.09 21.36
CA THR A 125 4.17 4.27 20.35
C THR A 125 4.91 5.20 19.41
N LEU A 126 6.14 5.56 19.79
CA LEU A 126 7.07 6.29 18.95
C LEU A 126 7.73 5.24 18.03
N CYS A 127 7.17 5.03 16.83
CA CYS A 127 7.88 4.26 15.80
C CYS A 127 9.11 5.06 15.39
N ARG A 128 10.27 4.76 15.98
CA ARG A 128 11.54 5.33 15.52
C ARG A 128 12.07 4.41 14.43
N ALA A 129 12.06 4.86 13.18
CA ALA A 129 12.75 4.16 12.09
C ALA A 129 14.22 4.02 12.47
N HIS A 130 14.70 2.79 12.64
CA HIS A 130 16.10 2.52 12.90
C HIS A 130 16.88 2.45 11.58
N SER A 131 18.15 2.85 11.64
CA SER A 131 19.10 2.91 10.50
C SER A 131 19.29 1.52 9.86
N PRO A 132 19.49 1.41 8.53
CA PRO A 132 19.48 0.15 7.75
C PRO A 132 20.68 -0.80 7.98
N HIS A 133 21.32 -0.74 9.16
CA HIS A 133 22.57 -1.46 9.44
C HIS A 133 22.53 -2.40 10.66
N SER A 134 21.35 -2.68 11.23
CA SER A 134 21.21 -3.77 12.21
C SER A 134 20.97 -5.10 11.50
N LYS A 135 21.95 -6.02 11.60
CA LYS A 135 21.81 -7.44 11.22
C LYS A 135 20.60 -8.05 11.93
N GLY A 136 19.44 -8.06 11.27
CA GLY A 136 18.19 -8.56 11.82
C GLY A 136 16.91 -7.99 11.20
N ASP A 137 16.95 -7.29 10.06
CA ASP A 137 15.76 -6.71 9.43
C ASP A 137 14.93 -7.79 8.72
N CYS A 138 14.24 -8.59 9.51
CA CYS A 138 13.33 -9.63 9.05
C CYS A 138 12.02 -9.05 8.47
N CYS A 139 11.68 -7.80 8.80
CA CYS A 139 10.42 -7.16 8.40
C CYS A 139 10.45 -6.73 6.93
N ARG A 140 9.66 -7.41 6.09
CA ARG A 140 9.57 -7.17 4.65
C ARG A 140 8.15 -7.37 4.12
N PRO A 141 7.85 -6.93 2.89
CA PRO A 141 6.60 -7.28 2.22
C PRO A 141 6.42 -8.80 2.14
N MET A 142 5.23 -9.28 2.52
CA MET A 142 4.83 -10.70 2.44
C MET A 142 3.84 -10.95 1.32
N SER A 143 3.06 -9.93 0.95
CA SER A 143 2.13 -9.96 -0.16
C SER A 143 2.13 -8.61 -0.88
N GLN A 144 1.88 -8.65 -2.19
CA GLN A 144 1.86 -7.48 -3.06
C GLN A 144 0.64 -7.55 -3.99
N ALA A 145 0.13 -6.40 -4.39
CA ALA A 145 -0.92 -6.25 -5.37
C ALA A 145 -0.46 -5.35 -6.52
N LEU A 146 -0.93 -5.65 -7.74
CA LEU A 146 -0.75 -4.80 -8.90
C LEU A 146 -1.87 -3.77 -8.96
N LEU A 147 -1.51 -2.49 -8.95
CA LEU A 147 -2.44 -1.39 -9.11
C LEU A 147 -2.20 -0.72 -10.46
N PRO A 148 -3.19 -0.70 -11.38
CA PRO A 148 -3.04 0.02 -12.63
C PRO A 148 -2.99 1.54 -12.40
N PHE A 149 -2.09 2.18 -13.13
CA PHE A 149 -1.92 3.62 -13.28
C PHE A 149 -2.16 4.00 -14.73
N LEU A 150 -3.07 4.93 -14.93
CA LEU A 150 -3.37 5.55 -16.22
C LEU A 150 -2.89 6.99 -16.14
N TYR A 151 -1.98 7.39 -17.02
CA TYR A 151 -1.37 8.71 -16.98
C TYR A 151 -0.99 9.22 -18.37
N LEU A 152 -0.71 10.52 -18.47
CA LEU A 152 -0.12 11.14 -19.64
C LEU A 152 1.40 11.16 -19.51
N ASP A 153 2.10 10.68 -20.54
CA ASP A 153 3.55 10.80 -20.63
C ASP A 153 3.99 12.21 -21.07
N GLU A 154 5.30 12.39 -21.27
CA GLU A 154 5.89 13.67 -21.68
C GLU A 154 5.47 14.14 -23.08
N PHE A 155 4.89 13.25 -23.88
CA PHE A 155 4.36 13.53 -25.22
C PHE A 155 2.82 13.68 -25.22
N ASN A 156 2.19 13.76 -24.04
CA ASN A 156 0.73 13.76 -23.85
C ASN A 156 0.06 12.48 -24.39
N THR A 157 0.77 11.36 -24.42
CA THR A 157 0.21 10.06 -24.77
C THR A 157 -0.38 9.39 -23.55
N VAL A 158 -1.55 8.77 -23.71
CA VAL A 158 -2.18 7.98 -22.64
C VAL A 158 -1.45 6.65 -22.48
N VAL A 159 -0.88 6.41 -21.29
CA VAL A 159 -0.14 5.20 -20.92
C VAL A 159 -0.85 4.49 -19.78
N ILE A 160 -0.93 3.17 -19.87
CA ILE A 160 -1.37 2.28 -18.78
C ILE A 160 -0.18 1.45 -18.33
N SER A 161 0.17 1.56 -17.05
CA SER A 161 1.20 0.73 -16.40
C SER A 161 0.66 0.19 -15.08
N SER A 162 1.30 -0.82 -14.49
CA SER A 162 0.90 -1.38 -13.19
C SER A 162 2.03 -1.24 -12.19
N VAL A 163 1.71 -0.68 -11.02
CA VAL A 163 2.65 -0.54 -9.89
C VAL A 163 2.42 -1.67 -8.90
N GLN A 164 3.51 -2.32 -8.47
CA GLN A 164 3.48 -3.32 -7.41
C GLN A 164 3.49 -2.64 -6.04
N LEU A 165 2.41 -2.78 -5.27
CA LEU A 165 2.26 -2.20 -3.94
C LEU A 165 2.17 -3.30 -2.89
N THR A 166 2.88 -3.11 -1.78
CA THR A 166 2.80 -3.99 -0.61
C THR A 166 1.40 -3.97 -0.03
N GLN A 167 0.85 -5.15 0.29
CA GLN A 167 -0.41 -5.30 1.02
C GLN A 167 -0.15 -5.62 2.48
N GLU A 168 0.78 -6.54 2.75
CA GLU A 168 1.08 -7.01 4.10
C GLU A 168 2.58 -7.07 4.37
N CYS A 169 2.95 -6.78 5.61
CA CYS A 169 4.32 -6.88 6.12
C CYS A 169 4.45 -8.05 7.07
N GLY A 170 5.64 -8.66 7.10
CA GLY A 170 5.89 -9.74 8.04
C GLY A 170 7.33 -10.20 8.04
N CYS A 171 7.52 -11.24 8.85
CA CYS A 171 8.78 -11.88 9.12
C CYS A 171 8.70 -13.31 8.62
N ARG A 172 9.59 -13.73 7.72
CA ARG A 172 9.63 -15.13 7.31
C ARG A 172 10.38 -15.92 8.39
N PRO A 173 9.78 -16.96 9.00
CA PRO A 173 10.52 -17.83 9.90
C PRO A 173 11.64 -18.49 9.11
N GLY A 174 12.88 -18.32 9.59
CA GLY A 174 14.06 -18.92 8.96
C GLY A 174 14.04 -20.43 9.14
N ASN A 175 13.63 -21.15 8.11
CA ASN A 175 13.98 -22.55 7.89
C ASN A 175 14.61 -22.64 6.50
N GLU A 176 15.84 -22.15 6.36
CA GLU A 176 16.75 -22.67 5.35
C GLU A 176 17.68 -23.65 6.06
N PRO A 177 17.64 -24.97 5.73
CA PRO A 177 18.72 -25.86 6.09
C PRO A 177 19.98 -25.34 5.41
N HIS A 178 20.95 -24.87 6.19
CA HIS A 178 22.31 -24.75 5.69
C HIS A 178 22.72 -26.15 5.19
N PRO A 179 23.13 -26.33 3.92
CA PRO A 179 23.81 -27.55 3.56
C PRO A 179 25.12 -27.58 4.35
N LEU A 180 25.21 -28.52 5.29
CA LEU A 180 26.45 -28.95 5.92
C LEU A 180 27.41 -29.35 4.79
N GLN A 181 28.38 -28.48 4.50
CA GLN A 181 29.58 -28.89 3.77
C GLN A 181 30.38 -29.79 4.71
N THR A 182 30.50 -31.06 4.34
CA THR A 182 31.49 -32.01 4.85
C THR A 182 32.52 -32.23 3.76
#